data_AF-X0UCU2-F1
#
_entry.id   AF-X0UCU2-F1
#
_cell.length_a   1.000
_cell.length_b   1.000
_cell.length_c   1.000
_cell.angle_alpha   90.00
_cell.angle_beta   90.00
_cell.angle_gamma   90.00
#
_symmetry.space_group_name_H-M   'P 1'
#
loop_
_entity.id
_entity.type
_entity.pdbx_description
1 polymer ?
#
loop_
_entity_poly.entity_id
_entity_poly.type
_entity_poly.pdbx_seq_one_letter_code
_entity_poly.pdbx_strand_id
1 'polypeptide(L)'
;MFNLYYKKNDNVTLFTSLNDIGIYNVQNYIPLYKQFFSLKESNYKNLNLNHKYHIANVSKTDKRNKFNCIVNANGKNENKLCFFKFSPLLDPVKYMVGKYKDLGEIERIALPELNESICHKKVLDPNNSAYVD
;
A
#
# COMPACT_ATOMS: atom_id res chain seq x y z
N MET A 1 -8.00 1.12 26.98
CA MET A 1 -7.24 2.00 26.07
C MET A 1 -6.48 1.09 25.11
N PHE A 2 -6.73 1.21 23.81
CA PHE A 2 -6.06 0.38 22.79
C PHE A 2 -4.75 1.05 22.37
N ASN A 3 -3.65 0.29 22.36
CA ASN A 3 -2.34 0.79 21.96
C ASN A 3 -1.97 0.20 20.60
N LEU A 4 -1.72 1.07 19.61
CA LEU A 4 -1.25 0.68 18.29
C LEU A 4 0.25 0.99 18.18
N TYR A 5 1.04 -0.02 17.81
CA TYR A 5 2.47 0.13 17.60
C TYR A 5 2.78 0.12 16.10
N TYR A 6 3.77 0.91 15.70
CA TYR A 6 4.32 0.90 14.35
C TYR A 6 5.71 0.27 14.35
N LYS A 7 6.14 -0.17 13.17
CA LYS A 7 7.51 -0.59 12.88
C LYS A 7 8.07 0.27 11.76
N LYS A 8 9.37 0.55 11.82
CA LYS A 8 10.10 1.15 10.71
C LYS A 8 10.73 0.02 9.90
N ASN A 9 10.14 -0.31 8.76
CA ASN A 9 10.71 -1.29 7.86
C ASN A 9 11.38 -0.57 6.69
N ASP A 10 12.60 -0.99 6.36
CA ASP A 10 13.19 -0.69 5.07
C ASP A 10 12.63 -1.69 4.06
N ASN A 11 11.76 -1.20 3.18
CA ASN A 11 11.09 -2.00 2.16
C ASN A 11 11.74 -1.82 0.78
N VAL A 12 12.96 -1.28 0.68
CA VAL A 12 13.67 -1.10 -0.61
C VAL A 12 13.71 -2.41 -1.40
N THR A 13 14.15 -3.52 -0.79
CA THR A 13 14.19 -4.82 -1.45
C THR A 13 12.80 -5.30 -1.90
N LEU A 14 11.78 -5.13 -1.06
CA LEU A 14 10.41 -5.49 -1.39
C LEU A 14 9.90 -4.69 -2.58
N PHE A 15 10.10 -3.37 -2.57
CA PHE A 15 9.64 -2.47 -3.63
C PHE A 15 10.32 -2.77 -4.96
N THR A 16 11.63 -3.07 -4.96
CA THR A 16 12.32 -3.56 -6.16
C THR A 16 11.70 -4.85 -6.68
N SER A 17 11.45 -5.84 -5.81
CA SER A 17 10.86 -7.11 -6.24
C SER A 17 9.42 -6.98 -6.77
N LEU A 18 8.64 -6.03 -6.22
CA LEU A 18 7.30 -5.69 -6.71
C LEU A 18 7.36 -5.00 -8.07
N ASN A 19 8.33 -4.10 -8.27
CA ASN A 19 8.58 -3.44 -9.54
C ASN A 19 8.90 -4.45 -10.65
N ASP A 20 9.72 -5.46 -10.35
CA ASP A 20 10.12 -6.52 -11.31
C ASP A 20 8.94 -7.37 -11.80
N ILE A 21 7.85 -7.43 -11.03
CA ILE A 21 6.62 -8.15 -11.39
C ILE A 21 5.51 -7.25 -11.94
N GLY A 22 5.79 -5.95 -12.15
CA GLY A 22 4.86 -4.99 -12.75
C GLY A 22 3.99 -4.22 -11.75
N ILE A 23 4.36 -4.17 -10.48
CA ILE A 23 3.68 -3.38 -9.44
C ILE A 23 4.57 -2.18 -9.09
N TYR A 24 4.22 -1.02 -9.64
CA TYR A 24 5.04 0.20 -9.61
C TYR A 24 4.62 1.16 -8.49
N ASN A 25 5.52 2.08 -8.14
CA ASN A 25 5.27 3.20 -7.21
C ASN A 25 4.74 2.76 -5.84
N VAL A 26 5.12 1.57 -5.36
CA VAL A 26 4.69 1.08 -4.05
C VAL A 26 5.24 1.99 -2.96
N GLN A 27 4.42 2.31 -1.97
CA GLN A 27 4.79 3.16 -0.84
C GLN A 27 4.30 2.58 0.48
N ASN A 28 4.98 2.96 1.57
CA ASN A 28 4.58 2.54 2.93
C ASN A 28 3.38 3.32 3.47
N TYR A 29 3.25 4.58 3.06
CA TYR A 29 2.28 5.49 3.64
C TYR A 29 0.87 5.23 3.09
N ILE A 30 -0.08 5.15 4.04
CA ILE A 30 -1.51 5.23 3.77
C ILE A 30 -2.16 6.27 4.72
N PRO A 31 -3.17 7.03 4.26
CA PRO A 31 -3.86 8.05 5.05
C PRO A 31 -4.43 7.57 6.39
N LEU A 32 -4.78 6.28 6.50
CA LEU A 32 -5.23 5.67 7.76
C LEU A 32 -4.27 5.96 8.93
N TYR A 33 -2.97 6.04 8.67
CA TYR A 33 -1.96 6.30 9.70
C TYR A 33 -2.14 7.65 10.43
N LYS A 34 -2.80 8.64 9.79
CA LYS A 34 -3.12 9.92 10.42
C LYS A 34 -4.04 9.79 11.63
N GLN A 35 -4.83 8.71 11.71
CA GLN A 35 -5.74 8.47 12.85
C GLN A 35 -5.00 7.95 14.09
N PHE A 36 -3.82 7.35 13.91
CA PHE A 36 -3.14 6.62 14.98
C PHE A 36 -1.77 7.17 15.35
N PHE A 37 -1.13 7.92 14.46
CA PHE A 37 0.25 8.37 14.62
C PHE A 37 0.42 9.86 14.32
N SER A 38 1.32 10.52 15.06
CA SER A 38 1.79 11.86 14.73
C SER A 38 2.86 11.79 13.63
N LEU A 39 2.44 12.07 12.40
CA LEU A 39 3.27 11.98 11.20
C LEU A 39 4.00 13.31 10.92
N LYS A 40 5.21 13.22 10.40
CA LYS A 40 6.03 14.34 9.91
C LYS A 40 6.57 13.98 8.53
N GLU A 41 6.91 14.99 7.73
CA GLU A 41 7.53 14.81 6.41
C GLU A 41 8.77 13.90 6.45
N SER A 42 9.55 13.97 7.52
CA SER A 42 10.75 13.14 7.68
C SER A 42 10.50 11.67 7.99
N ASN A 43 9.26 11.26 8.35
CA ASN A 43 9.03 9.91 8.86
C ASN A 43 7.87 9.13 8.21
N TYR A 44 6.88 9.79 7.61
CA TYR A 44 5.63 9.10 7.21
C TYR A 44 5.84 7.98 6.20
N LYS A 45 6.85 8.10 5.33
CA LYS A 45 7.25 7.09 4.34
C LYS A 45 7.97 5.88 4.92
N ASN A 46 8.32 5.90 6.19
CA ASN A 46 9.08 4.84 6.87
C ASN A 46 8.27 4.13 7.96
N LEU A 47 6.95 4.33 8.00
CA LEU A 47 6.08 3.74 9.01
C LEU A 47 5.22 2.64 8.39
N ASN A 48 5.14 1.51 9.09
CA ASN A 48 4.15 0.48 8.84
C ASN A 48 3.52 0.04 10.16
N LEU A 49 2.32 -0.51 10.11
CA LEU A 49 1.73 -1.18 11.26
C LEU A 49 2.57 -2.38 11.70
N ASN A 50 2.63 -2.63 13.01
CA ASN A 50 3.38 -3.74 13.59
C ASN A 50 2.63 -5.08 13.41
N HIS A 51 2.53 -5.55 12.18
CA HIS A 51 1.96 -6.86 11.86
C HIS A 51 2.96 -7.99 12.15
N LYS A 52 2.46 -9.13 12.63
CA LYS A 52 3.25 -10.35 12.87
C LYS A 52 3.97 -10.84 11.60
N TYR A 53 3.30 -10.72 10.46
CA TYR A 53 3.79 -11.16 9.16
C TYR A 53 4.08 -9.95 8.29
N HIS A 54 5.24 -9.94 7.63
CA HIS A 54 5.57 -8.94 6.61
C HIS A 54 6.25 -9.61 5.42
N ILE A 55 5.91 -9.14 4.23
CA ILE A 55 6.53 -9.63 2.99
C ILE A 55 7.89 -8.94 2.85
N ALA A 56 8.95 -9.70 2.62
CA ALA A 56 10.30 -9.20 2.41
C ALA A 56 10.70 -9.22 0.92
N ASN A 57 10.15 -10.16 0.14
CA ASN A 57 10.43 -10.30 -1.29
C ASN A 57 9.26 -11.00 -1.99
N VAL A 58 9.08 -10.72 -3.29
CA VAL A 58 8.04 -11.29 -4.14
C VAL A 58 8.62 -11.73 -5.48
N SER A 59 8.21 -12.90 -5.96
CA SER A 59 8.46 -13.35 -7.34
C SER A 59 7.17 -13.83 -8.01
N LYS A 60 7.12 -13.66 -9.33
CA LYS A 60 5.97 -13.97 -10.16
C LYS A 60 5.72 -15.49 -10.21
N THR A 61 4.46 -15.87 -10.38
CA THR A 61 4.09 -17.23 -10.77
C THR A 61 3.31 -17.18 -12.08
N ASP A 62 3.03 -18.35 -12.66
CA ASP A 62 2.17 -18.46 -13.85
C ASP A 62 0.70 -18.12 -13.57
N LYS A 63 0.34 -17.90 -12.29
CA LYS A 63 -1.02 -17.56 -11.86
C LYS A 63 -1.16 -16.04 -11.73
N ARG A 64 -2.31 -15.52 -12.17
CA ARG A 64 -2.59 -14.07 -12.24
C ARG A 64 -2.42 -13.31 -10.92
N ASN A 65 -2.97 -13.82 -9.81
CA ASN A 65 -3.01 -13.11 -8.51
C ASN A 65 -2.33 -13.90 -7.39
N LYS A 66 -1.46 -14.87 -7.72
CA LYS A 66 -0.71 -15.64 -6.73
C LYS A 66 0.78 -15.44 -6.96
N PHE A 67 1.51 -15.16 -5.90
CA PHE A 67 2.92 -14.82 -5.94
C PHE A 67 3.69 -15.66 -4.93
N ASN A 68 4.92 -16.03 -5.29
CA ASN A 68 5.82 -16.64 -4.33
C ASN A 68 6.43 -15.51 -3.50
N CYS A 69 6.19 -15.54 -2.20
CA CYS A 69 6.64 -14.50 -1.28
C CYS A 69 7.58 -15.09 -0.24
N ILE A 70 8.63 -14.33 0.08
CA ILE A 70 9.38 -14.51 1.32
C ILE A 70 8.66 -13.69 2.38
N VAL A 71 8.07 -14.36 3.36
CA VAL A 71 7.36 -13.72 4.47
C VAL A 71 8.20 -13.86 5.72
N ASN A 72 8.50 -12.76 6.38
CA ASN A 72 9.14 -12.76 7.68
C ASN A 72 8.07 -12.81 8.77
N ALA A 73 8.18 -13.84 9.61
CA ALA A 73 7.36 -14.05 10.80
C ALA A 73 8.30 -14.07 12.02
N ASN A 74 8.30 -12.99 12.80
CA ASN A 74 9.12 -12.86 14.02
C ASN A 74 10.62 -13.19 13.81
N GLY A 75 11.20 -12.69 12.71
CA GLY A 75 12.63 -12.86 12.41
C GLY A 75 12.98 -14.13 11.62
N LYS A 76 12.00 -15.00 11.35
CA LYS A 76 12.18 -16.16 10.47
C LYS A 76 11.55 -15.90 9.11
N ASN A 77 12.29 -16.18 8.05
CA ASN A 77 11.80 -16.09 6.69
C ASN A 77 11.17 -17.42 6.26
N GLU A 78 9.97 -17.37 5.72
CA GLU A 78 9.24 -18.52 5.20
C GLU A 78 8.82 -18.27 3.75
N ASN A 79 8.94 -19.27 2.88
CA ASN A 79 8.40 -19.22 1.54
C ASN A 79 6.90 -19.54 1.60
N LYS A 80 6.07 -18.63 1.08
CA LYS A 80 4.62 -18.79 1.02
C LYS A 80 4.09 -18.45 -0.36
N LEU A 81 3.12 -19.22 -0.84
CA LEU A 81 2.31 -18.83 -1.98
C LEU A 81 1.21 -17.89 -1.49
N CYS A 82 1.36 -16.60 -1.74
CA CYS A 82 0.44 -15.56 -1.30
C CYS A 82 -0.55 -15.19 -2.39
N PHE A 83 -1.79 -14.94 -2.01
CA PHE A 83 -2.81 -14.35 -2.89
C PHE A 83 -2.84 -12.83 -2.68
N PHE A 84 -2.71 -12.05 -3.75
CA PHE A 84 -2.82 -10.60 -3.67
C PHE A 84 -4.26 -10.19 -4.01
N LYS A 85 -4.99 -9.75 -2.98
CA LYS A 85 -6.35 -9.21 -3.11
C LYS A 85 -6.29 -7.90 -3.89
N PHE A 86 -7.21 -7.75 -4.84
CA PHE A 86 -7.38 -6.47 -5.53
C PHE A 86 -8.25 -5.55 -4.67
N SER A 87 -7.67 -4.46 -4.19
CA SER A 87 -8.35 -3.46 -3.35
C SER A 87 -8.04 -2.05 -3.86
N PRO A 88 -8.83 -1.53 -4.82
CA PRO A 88 -8.48 -0.32 -5.53
C PRO A 88 -8.84 0.95 -4.74
N LEU A 89 -7.96 1.95 -4.76
CA LEU A 89 -8.16 3.25 -4.10
C LEU A 89 -9.32 4.03 -4.73
N LEU A 90 -9.41 3.97 -6.06
CA LEU A 90 -10.55 4.45 -6.84
C LEU A 90 -11.32 3.27 -7.41
N ASP A 91 -12.63 3.30 -7.21
CA ASP A 91 -13.52 2.25 -7.67
C ASP A 91 -13.49 2.12 -9.21
N PRO A 92 -13.06 0.98 -9.76
CA PRO A 92 -12.85 0.81 -11.20
C PRO A 92 -14.17 0.81 -11.99
N VAL A 93 -15.28 0.38 -11.39
CA VAL A 93 -16.60 0.43 -12.05
C VAL A 93 -17.03 1.89 -12.17
N LYS A 94 -16.86 2.67 -11.10
CA LYS A 94 -17.12 4.12 -11.14
C LYS A 94 -16.22 4.84 -12.15
N TYR A 95 -14.98 4.39 -12.30
CA TYR A 95 -14.09 4.89 -13.33
C TYR A 95 -14.62 4.60 -14.74
N MET A 96 -15.00 3.36 -15.04
CA MET A 96 -15.51 2.97 -16.36
C MET A 96 -16.80 3.70 -16.75
N VAL A 97 -17.69 4.01 -15.81
CA VAL A 97 -18.93 4.78 -16.09
C VAL A 97 -18.72 6.30 -16.13
N GLY A 98 -17.46 6.76 -16.10
CA GLY A 98 -17.11 8.17 -16.27
C GLY A 98 -17.26 9.04 -15.02
N LYS A 99 -17.38 8.46 -13.82
CA LYS A 99 -17.49 9.24 -12.56
C LYS A 99 -16.27 10.14 -12.32
N TYR A 100 -15.11 9.73 -12.81
CA TYR A 100 -13.83 10.43 -12.63
C TYR A 100 -13.32 11.08 -13.92
N LYS A 101 -14.21 11.37 -14.87
CA LYS A 101 -13.86 11.93 -16.18
C LYS A 101 -13.18 13.31 -16.09
N ASP A 102 -13.56 14.09 -15.06
CA ASP A 102 -13.09 15.47 -14.87
C ASP A 102 -11.73 15.54 -14.14
N LEU A 103 -11.22 14.42 -13.62
CA LEU A 103 -9.91 14.36 -12.98
C LEU A 103 -8.80 14.50 -14.02
N GLY A 104 -7.74 15.24 -13.70
CA GLY A 104 -6.54 15.26 -14.51
C GLY A 104 -5.86 13.89 -14.58
N GLU A 105 -5.07 13.64 -15.62
CA GLU A 105 -4.36 12.35 -15.77
C GLU A 105 -3.48 12.02 -14.57
N ILE A 106 -2.75 13.02 -14.06
CA ILE A 106 -1.88 12.88 -12.89
C ILE A 106 -2.71 12.60 -11.63
N GLU A 107 -3.79 13.34 -11.39
CA GLU A 107 -4.64 13.17 -10.19
C GLU A 107 -5.27 11.76 -10.12
N ARG A 108 -5.57 11.15 -11.27
CA ARG A 108 -6.14 9.80 -11.36
C ARG A 108 -5.20 8.71 -10.88
N ILE A 109 -3.90 8.88 -11.08
CA ILE A 109 -2.87 7.86 -10.80
C ILE A 109 -2.00 8.19 -9.58
N ALA A 110 -2.07 9.43 -9.09
CA ALA A 110 -1.28 9.87 -7.96
C ALA A 110 -1.65 9.11 -6.68
N LEU A 111 -0.62 8.76 -5.92
CA LEU A 111 -0.74 8.15 -4.60
C LEU A 111 -0.82 9.23 -3.51
N PRO A 112 -1.37 8.90 -2.33
CA PRO A 112 -1.49 9.86 -1.25
C PRO A 112 -0.11 10.24 -0.70
N GLU A 113 0.08 11.52 -0.45
CA GLU A 113 1.23 12.08 0.28
C GLU A 113 0.75 12.71 1.59
N LEU A 114 1.67 12.98 2.52
CA LEU A 114 1.30 13.53 3.83
C LEU A 114 0.73 14.95 3.68
N ASN A 115 1.48 15.81 2.99
CA ASN A 115 1.17 17.19 2.67
C ASN A 115 1.10 17.39 1.14
N GLU A 116 0.36 18.42 0.69
CA GLU A 116 0.29 18.87 -0.72
C GLU A 116 -0.02 17.74 -1.74
N SER A 117 -0.80 16.75 -1.31
CA SER A 117 -1.12 15.62 -2.18
C SER A 117 -2.07 16.03 -3.30
N ILE A 118 -1.64 15.77 -4.54
CA ILE A 118 -2.40 16.06 -5.76
C ILE A 118 -3.40 14.96 -6.13
N CYS A 119 -3.49 13.89 -5.34
CA CYS A 119 -4.38 12.78 -5.64
C CYS A 119 -5.82 13.09 -5.26
N HIS A 120 -6.75 12.36 -5.88
CA HIS A 120 -8.17 12.57 -5.66
C HIS A 120 -8.57 12.38 -4.18
N LYS A 121 -9.50 13.20 -3.67
CA LYS A 121 -9.97 13.18 -2.26
C LYS A 121 -10.36 11.80 -1.72
N LYS A 122 -10.88 10.91 -2.56
CA LYS A 122 -11.23 9.53 -2.15
C LYS A 122 -9.99 8.70 -1.80
N VAL A 123 -8.88 8.95 -2.48
CA VAL A 123 -7.58 8.32 -2.19
C VAL A 123 -7.03 8.84 -0.85
N LEU A 124 -7.29 10.11 -0.50
CA LEU A 124 -6.88 10.70 0.77
C LEU A 124 -7.74 10.33 1.98
N ASP A 125 -8.91 9.74 1.76
CA ASP A 125 -9.83 9.36 2.83
C ASP A 125 -9.21 8.27 3.73
N PRO A 126 -8.94 8.54 5.02
CA PRO A 126 -8.44 7.53 5.94
C PRO A 126 -9.35 6.31 6.07
N ASN A 127 -10.64 6.46 5.78
CA ASN A 127 -11.65 5.40 5.83
C ASN A 127 -11.91 4.76 4.45
N ASN A 128 -11.06 5.00 3.45
CA ASN A 128 -11.15 4.29 2.18
C ASN A 128 -11.10 2.77 2.44
N SER A 129 -12.01 2.03 1.83
CA SER A 129 -12.11 0.56 1.99
C SER A 129 -10.77 -0.13 1.76
N ALA A 130 -9.96 0.35 0.81
CA ALA A 130 -8.67 -0.25 0.52
C ALA A 130 -7.64 -0.17 1.67
N TYR A 131 -7.85 0.72 2.64
CA TYR A 131 -7.00 0.83 3.82
C TYR A 131 -7.51 0.04 5.02
N VAL A 132 -8.82 -0.24 5.08
CA VAL A 132 -9.48 -0.81 6.26
C VAL A 132 -9.98 -2.25 6.08
N ASP A 133 -10.05 -2.76 4.84
CA ASP A 133 -10.60 -4.08 4.46
C ASP A 133 -9.54 -5.11 4.04
#